data_AF-A0A971JSA7-F1
#
_entry.id   AF-A0A971JSA7-F1
#
_cell.length_a   1.000
_cell.length_b   1.000
_cell.length_c   1.000
_cell.angle_alpha   90.00
_cell.angle_beta   90.00
_cell.angle_gamma   90.00
#
_symmetry.space_group_name_H-M   'P 1'
#
loop_
_entity.id
_entity.type
_entity.pdbx_description
1 polymer ?
#
loop_
_entity_poly.entity_id
_entity_poly.type
_entity_poly.pdbx_seq_one_letter_code
_entity_poly.pdbx_strand_id
1 'polypeptide(L)'
;MRISREILTVFGLWIILSSMVASAADFTLGIYGNANMDDAVDDQDIAFVKDVLSGAKSATNLTDANYDGKIDEKDIDQINQIIDGTEKKLVVQDDAGDAVAIDMPVASAITGDRSHAEAVRAIKATDKIIAVTKGIKDQPVFFPELSKLPSVASEYGKDPDYEKILQLKPSLYLTSPPASVSEDKKNLPEVAVLSLRLYEPAGFEERVLKLGYIF
;
A
#
# COMPACT_ATOMS: atom_id res chain seq x y z
N MET A 1 48.48 -29.46 -53.16
CA MET A 1 47.99 -28.28 -53.91
C MET A 1 47.70 -27.16 -52.91
N ARG A 2 48.08 -25.93 -53.26
CA ARG A 2 48.18 -24.73 -52.41
C ARG A 2 46.82 -24.16 -51.95
N ILE A 3 46.85 -23.63 -50.73
CA ILE A 3 46.09 -22.54 -50.09
C ILE A 3 45.12 -21.73 -50.99
N SER A 4 43.89 -21.51 -50.50
CA SER A 4 43.25 -20.18 -50.52
C SER A 4 42.43 -19.95 -49.24
N ARG A 5 42.81 -18.90 -48.51
CA ARG A 5 42.17 -18.34 -47.32
C ARG A 5 40.89 -17.56 -47.68
N GLU A 6 40.07 -17.34 -46.65
CA GLU A 6 39.11 -16.23 -46.43
C GLU A 6 37.61 -16.48 -46.65
N ILE A 7 36.82 -15.77 -45.84
CA ILE A 7 35.38 -15.89 -45.49
C ILE A 7 35.17 -16.83 -44.28
N LEU A 8 35.46 -16.47 -43.03
CA LEU A 8 34.91 -15.36 -42.21
C LEU A 8 33.38 -15.36 -42.11
N THR A 9 32.81 -16.11 -41.16
CA THR A 9 31.72 -15.60 -40.31
C THR A 9 31.64 -16.38 -39.00
N VAL A 10 32.08 -15.73 -37.93
CA VAL A 10 32.04 -16.17 -36.54
C VAL A 10 30.60 -15.97 -36.04
N PHE A 11 29.85 -17.04 -35.79
CA PHE A 11 28.60 -16.96 -35.03
C PHE A 11 28.91 -16.96 -33.53
N GLY A 12 29.41 -15.82 -33.05
CA GLY A 12 29.45 -15.51 -31.62
C GLY A 12 28.07 -15.02 -31.21
N LEU A 13 27.21 -15.91 -30.71
CA LEU A 13 25.93 -15.54 -30.12
C LEU A 13 26.19 -14.92 -28.74
N TRP A 14 26.43 -13.61 -28.73
CA TRP A 14 26.48 -12.80 -27.53
C TRP A 14 25.08 -12.74 -26.91
N ILE A 15 24.84 -13.56 -25.88
CA ILE A 15 23.74 -13.33 -24.95
C ILE A 15 24.17 -12.12 -24.12
N ILE A 16 23.82 -10.92 -24.60
CA ILE A 16 23.84 -9.72 -23.77
C ILE A 16 22.74 -9.92 -22.75
N LEU A 17 23.13 -10.29 -21.53
CA LEU A 17 22.32 -10.20 -20.34
C LEU A 17 22.08 -8.70 -20.12
N SER A 18 21.07 -8.14 -20.79
CA SER A 18 20.58 -6.81 -20.48
C SER A 18 20.05 -6.87 -19.06
N SER A 19 20.87 -6.51 -18.09
CA SER A 19 20.42 -6.11 -16.78
C SER A 19 19.42 -4.99 -17.02
N MET A 20 18.13 -5.32 -17.00
CA MET A 20 17.11 -4.31 -16.77
C MET A 20 17.47 -3.73 -15.41
N VAL A 21 18.17 -2.60 -15.42
CA VAL A 21 18.20 -1.73 -14.26
C VAL A 21 16.74 -1.33 -14.10
N ALA A 22 16.06 -1.96 -13.16
CA ALA A 22 14.78 -1.47 -12.69
C ALA A 22 15.06 -0.05 -12.23
N SER A 23 14.53 0.92 -12.98
CA SER A 23 14.46 2.28 -12.47
C SER A 23 13.55 2.17 -11.26
N ALA A 24 14.11 2.21 -10.05
CA ALA A 24 13.31 2.51 -8.88
C ALA A 24 12.54 3.79 -9.22
N ALA A 25 11.22 3.75 -9.13
CA ALA A 25 10.45 4.97 -9.31
C ALA A 25 10.82 5.90 -8.15
N ASP A 26 11.18 7.15 -8.45
CA ASP A 26 11.40 8.17 -7.42
C ASP A 26 10.03 8.52 -6.79
N PHE A 27 9.63 7.79 -5.76
CA PHE A 27 8.51 8.12 -4.88
C PHE A 27 8.96 8.09 -3.42
N THR A 28 8.22 8.77 -2.55
CA THR A 28 8.36 8.63 -1.09
C THR A 28 7.27 7.70 -0.60
N LEU A 29 7.63 6.67 0.17
CA LEU A 29 6.67 5.79 0.81
C LEU A 29 5.94 6.53 1.94
N GLY A 30 4.65 6.83 1.77
CA GLY A 30 3.86 7.62 2.70
C GLY A 30 3.41 6.87 3.96
N ILE A 31 4.34 6.36 4.75
CA ILE A 31 4.11 5.74 6.06
C ILE A 31 4.78 6.61 7.12
N TYR A 32 4.04 6.98 8.17
CA TYR A 32 4.62 7.66 9.32
C TYR A 32 5.57 6.68 10.03
N GLY A 33 6.85 7.03 10.08
CA GLY A 33 7.94 6.12 10.42
C GLY A 33 8.99 6.01 9.32
N ASN A 34 8.66 6.26 8.04
CA ASN A 34 9.63 6.51 6.97
C ASN A 34 10.18 7.94 7.09
N ALA A 35 10.91 8.18 8.18
CA ALA A 35 11.40 9.49 8.57
C ALA A 35 12.40 10.05 7.54
N ASN A 36 13.22 9.20 6.92
CA ASN A 36 14.23 9.61 5.96
C ASN A 36 13.66 9.85 4.54
N MET A 37 12.38 9.49 4.31
CA MET A 37 11.62 9.65 3.07
C MET A 37 12.10 8.78 1.90
N ASP A 38 12.73 7.63 2.16
CA ASP A 38 13.05 6.63 1.15
C ASP A 38 11.84 5.72 0.86
N ASP A 39 12.08 4.51 0.35
CA ASP A 39 11.05 3.54 -0.03
C ASP A 39 10.84 2.43 1.01
N ALA A 40 11.41 2.56 2.22
CA ALA A 40 11.32 1.58 3.29
C ALA A 40 11.04 2.23 4.67
N VAL A 41 10.69 1.39 5.64
CA VAL A 41 10.76 1.74 7.06
C VAL A 41 11.79 0.81 7.68
N ASP A 42 12.96 1.34 8.03
CA ASP A 42 14.11 0.55 8.49
C ASP A 42 15.01 1.29 9.52
N ASP A 43 16.16 0.71 9.85
CA ASP A 43 17.11 1.28 10.81
C ASP A 43 17.64 2.67 10.41
N GLN A 44 17.58 3.04 9.13
CA GLN A 44 17.97 4.35 8.63
C GLN A 44 16.98 5.43 9.09
N ASP A 45 15.71 5.09 9.25
CA ASP A 45 14.71 6.00 9.81
C ASP A 45 14.96 6.28 11.29
N ILE A 46 15.35 5.25 12.04
CA ILE A 46 15.76 5.40 13.44
C ILE A 46 16.98 6.33 13.54
N ALA A 47 17.96 6.15 12.66
CA ALA A 47 19.13 7.04 12.60
C ALA A 47 18.72 8.48 12.24
N PHE A 48 17.78 8.64 11.31
CA PHE A 48 17.24 9.95 10.93
C PHE A 48 16.54 10.64 12.10
N VAL A 49 15.66 9.94 12.83
CA VAL A 49 14.98 10.50 14.02
C VAL A 49 16.01 10.94 15.07
N LYS A 50 17.07 10.16 15.31
CA LYS A 50 18.15 10.55 16.23
C LYS A 50 18.89 11.83 15.78
N ASP A 51 19.13 11.99 14.49
CA ASP A 51 19.69 13.23 13.93
C ASP A 51 18.74 14.42 14.13
N VAL A 52 17.43 14.21 14.02
CA VAL A 52 16.42 15.24 14.30
C VAL A 52 16.40 15.62 15.78
N LEU A 53 16.40 14.64 16.69
CA LEU A 53 16.40 14.86 18.14
C LEU A 53 17.66 15.59 18.63
N SER A 54 18.81 15.36 17.98
CA SER A 54 20.06 16.07 18.28
C SER A 54 20.18 17.44 17.60
N GLY A 55 19.25 17.78 16.71
CA GLY A 55 19.25 19.03 15.93
C GLY A 55 20.22 19.03 14.74
N ALA A 56 20.76 17.87 14.36
CA ALA A 56 21.63 17.72 13.20
C ALA A 56 20.85 17.77 11.87
N LYS A 57 19.58 17.35 11.88
CA LYS A 57 18.66 17.41 10.73
C LYS A 57 17.32 18.04 11.12
N SER A 58 16.61 18.57 10.13
CA SER A 58 15.23 19.00 10.28
C SER A 58 14.29 17.80 10.12
N ALA A 59 13.21 17.79 10.89
CA ALA A 59 12.14 16.81 10.75
C ALA A 59 11.48 16.86 9.37
N THR A 60 10.98 15.71 8.93
CA THR A 60 10.08 15.54 7.78
C THR A 60 8.65 15.39 8.26
N ASN A 61 7.69 15.38 7.32
CA ASN A 61 6.28 15.13 7.66
C ASN A 61 6.01 13.71 8.17
N LEU A 62 6.96 12.78 8.03
CA LEU A 62 6.83 11.37 8.39
C LEU A 62 7.68 10.99 9.62
N THR A 63 8.36 11.97 10.24
CA THR A 63 9.24 11.73 11.41
C THR A 63 8.47 11.40 12.68
N ASP A 64 7.28 11.96 12.88
CA ASP A 64 6.36 11.65 13.98
C ASP A 64 5.65 10.32 13.68
N ALA A 65 6.36 9.21 13.94
CA ALA A 65 5.97 7.86 13.55
C ALA A 65 4.73 7.37 14.30
N ASN A 66 4.58 7.76 15.57
CA ASN A 66 3.42 7.37 16.37
C ASN A 66 2.22 8.33 16.21
N TYR A 67 2.42 9.44 15.49
CA TYR A 67 1.43 10.46 15.17
C TYR A 67 0.79 11.10 16.42
N ASP A 68 1.57 11.31 17.49
CA ASP A 68 1.13 11.94 18.74
C ASP A 68 1.35 13.47 18.77
N GLY A 69 1.91 14.03 17.69
CA GLY A 69 2.18 15.44 17.50
C GLY A 69 3.50 15.90 18.08
N LYS A 70 4.36 14.98 18.53
CA LYS A 70 5.69 15.25 19.07
C LYS A 70 6.71 14.37 18.38
N ILE A 71 7.93 14.90 18.28
CA ILE A 71 9.07 14.13 17.81
C ILE A 71 9.93 13.81 19.03
N ASP A 72 9.89 12.56 19.49
CA ASP A 72 10.60 12.07 20.68
C ASP A 72 11.04 10.60 20.54
N GLU A 73 11.57 10.00 21.62
CA GLU A 73 12.08 8.63 21.59
C GLU A 73 10.99 7.58 21.29
N LYS A 74 9.71 7.91 21.46
CA LYS A 74 8.61 6.99 21.14
C LYS A 74 8.43 6.81 19.63
N ASP A 75 8.89 7.75 18.81
CA ASP A 75 8.90 7.56 17.36
C ASP A 75 9.87 6.46 16.96
N ILE A 76 11.02 6.40 17.65
CA ILE A 76 11.98 5.31 17.49
C ILE A 76 11.34 3.98 17.94
N ASP A 77 10.65 3.95 19.08
CA ASP A 77 9.95 2.75 19.55
C ASP A 77 8.88 2.28 18.55
N GLN A 78 8.15 3.20 17.94
CA GLN A 78 7.14 2.90 16.92
C GLN A 78 7.78 2.38 15.63
N ILE A 79 8.88 2.97 15.16
CA ILE A 79 9.61 2.49 13.97
C ILE A 79 10.14 1.07 14.21
N ASN A 80 10.73 0.79 15.37
CA ASN A 80 11.15 -0.57 15.73
C ASN A 80 9.97 -1.55 15.69
N GLN A 81 8.80 -1.16 16.22
CA GLN A 81 7.61 -2.00 16.17
C GLN A 81 7.15 -2.30 14.74
N ILE A 82 7.21 -1.31 13.83
CA ILE A 82 6.89 -1.49 12.41
C ILE A 82 7.88 -2.46 11.74
N ILE A 83 9.19 -2.29 11.99
CA ILE A 83 10.24 -3.19 11.46
C ILE A 83 10.02 -4.62 11.94
N ASP A 84 9.64 -4.79 13.21
CA ASP A 84 9.39 -6.09 13.83
C ASP A 84 8.01 -6.69 13.47
N GLY A 85 7.11 -5.91 12.86
CA GLY A 85 5.71 -6.30 12.58
C GLY A 85 4.88 -6.52 13.85
N THR A 86 5.17 -5.76 14.91
CA THR A 86 4.52 -5.88 16.23
C THR A 86 3.73 -4.64 16.64
N GLU A 87 3.72 -3.61 15.79
CA GLU A 87 2.98 -2.38 15.98
C GLU A 87 1.50 -2.64 16.24
N LYS A 88 0.87 -1.74 17.01
CA LYS A 88 -0.57 -1.82 17.31
C LYS A 88 -1.39 -0.89 16.45
N LYS A 89 -0.74 0.11 15.86
CA LYS A 89 -1.31 1.02 14.87
C LYS A 89 -0.26 1.31 13.82
N LEU A 90 -0.69 1.48 12.58
CA LEU A 90 0.10 2.00 11.48
C LEU A 90 -0.59 3.26 10.95
N VAL A 91 0.14 4.36 10.79
CA VAL A 91 -0.42 5.60 10.22
C VAL A 91 0.12 5.78 8.81
N VAL A 92 -0.80 5.90 7.85
CA VAL A 92 -0.50 5.94 6.42
C VAL A 92 -1.08 7.21 5.82
N GLN A 93 -0.28 7.92 5.01
CA GLN A 93 -0.78 9.03 4.20
C GLN A 93 -1.54 8.48 3.00
N ASP A 94 -2.83 8.80 2.88
CA ASP A 94 -3.67 8.32 1.81
C ASP A 94 -3.65 9.24 0.57
N ASP A 95 -4.31 8.83 -0.51
CA ASP A 95 -4.39 9.61 -1.74
C ASP A 95 -5.28 10.87 -1.67
N ALA A 96 -6.09 11.01 -0.61
CA ALA A 96 -6.83 12.22 -0.33
C ALA A 96 -5.98 13.25 0.44
N GLY A 97 -4.77 12.86 0.87
CA GLY A 97 -3.83 13.69 1.62
C GLY A 97 -4.00 13.58 3.14
N ASP A 98 -4.85 12.68 3.62
CA ASP A 98 -5.12 12.50 5.04
C ASP A 98 -4.17 11.46 5.67
N ALA A 99 -3.82 11.65 6.94
CA ALA A 99 -3.16 10.62 7.74
C ALA A 99 -4.22 9.68 8.32
N VAL A 100 -4.18 8.40 7.93
CA VAL A 100 -5.15 7.38 8.34
C VAL A 100 -4.47 6.40 9.29
N ALA A 101 -4.95 6.36 10.54
CA ALA A 101 -4.50 5.38 11.52
C ALA A 101 -5.28 4.06 11.36
N ILE A 102 -4.56 2.96 11.22
CA ILE A 102 -5.08 1.61 11.01
C ILE A 102 -4.68 0.77 12.22
N ASP A 103 -5.63 0.07 12.84
CA ASP A 103 -5.33 -0.86 13.92
C ASP A 103 -4.66 -2.13 13.36
N MET A 104 -3.54 -2.52 13.97
CA MET A 104 -2.68 -3.61 13.50
C MET A 104 -2.70 -4.82 14.48
N PRO A 105 -2.63 -6.05 13.95
CA PRO A 105 -2.73 -6.41 12.53
C PRO A 105 -4.17 -6.22 12.00
N VAL A 106 -4.32 -6.00 10.70
CA VAL A 106 -5.65 -5.89 10.09
C VAL A 106 -6.43 -7.19 10.28
N ALA A 107 -7.53 -7.10 11.04
CA ALA A 107 -8.39 -8.22 11.35
C ALA A 107 -9.35 -8.54 10.18
N SER A 108 -9.92 -7.50 9.57
CA SER A 108 -10.80 -7.63 8.42
C SER A 108 -10.89 -6.36 7.60
N ALA A 109 -10.95 -6.50 6.29
CA ALA A 109 -11.01 -5.38 5.37
C ALA A 109 -12.10 -5.55 4.31
N ILE A 110 -12.48 -4.44 3.69
CA ILE A 110 -13.40 -4.39 2.55
C ILE A 110 -12.69 -3.70 1.39
N THR A 111 -12.82 -4.28 0.19
CA THR A 111 -12.31 -3.68 -1.04
C THR A 111 -13.41 -2.85 -1.69
N GLY A 112 -13.22 -1.52 -1.77
CA GLY A 112 -14.21 -0.59 -2.31
C GLY A 112 -14.29 -0.56 -3.84
N ASP A 113 -13.34 -1.16 -4.56
CA ASP A 113 -13.45 -1.35 -6.01
C ASP A 113 -12.66 -2.57 -6.51
N ARG A 114 -12.56 -2.70 -7.85
CA ARG A 114 -11.83 -3.77 -8.52
C ARG A 114 -10.32 -3.69 -8.35
N SER A 115 -9.74 -2.50 -8.44
CA SER A 115 -8.29 -2.31 -8.34
C SER A 115 -7.78 -2.72 -6.95
N HIS A 116 -8.53 -2.42 -5.89
CA HIS A 116 -8.27 -2.90 -4.54
C HIS A 116 -8.30 -4.43 -4.45
N ALA A 117 -9.35 -5.06 -5.00
CA ALA A 117 -9.48 -6.52 -4.97
C ALA A 117 -8.37 -7.23 -5.77
N GLU A 118 -7.93 -6.65 -6.88
CA GLU A 118 -6.81 -7.18 -7.67
C GLU A 118 -5.49 -7.05 -6.93
N ALA A 119 -5.21 -5.89 -6.33
CA ALA A 119 -3.97 -5.64 -5.59
C ALA A 119 -3.87 -6.51 -4.33
N VAL A 120 -4.92 -6.56 -3.50
CA VAL A 120 -4.97 -7.43 -2.31
C VAL A 120 -4.77 -8.89 -2.67
N ARG A 121 -5.34 -9.33 -3.80
CA ARG A 121 -5.10 -10.68 -4.32
C ARG A 121 -3.67 -10.90 -4.79
N ALA A 122 -3.06 -9.91 -5.44
CA ALA A 122 -1.67 -10.00 -5.89
C ALA A 122 -0.70 -10.17 -4.72
N ILE A 123 -0.95 -9.50 -3.59
CA ILE A 123 -0.17 -9.65 -2.35
C ILE A 123 -0.62 -10.83 -1.47
N LYS A 124 -1.59 -11.63 -1.94
CA LYS A 124 -2.11 -12.84 -1.25
C LYS A 124 -2.78 -12.59 0.10
N ALA A 125 -3.41 -11.43 0.28
CA ALA A 125 -4.12 -11.05 1.50
C ALA A 125 -5.66 -11.15 1.39
N THR A 126 -6.16 -12.03 0.51
CA THR A 126 -7.62 -12.20 0.29
C THR A 126 -8.34 -12.80 1.49
N ASP A 127 -7.63 -13.48 2.39
CA ASP A 127 -8.17 -14.05 3.64
C ASP A 127 -8.67 -12.97 4.61
N LYS A 128 -8.17 -11.75 4.48
CA LYS A 128 -8.60 -10.59 5.28
C LYS A 128 -9.85 -9.92 4.73
N ILE A 129 -10.27 -10.22 3.51
CA ILE A 129 -11.40 -9.54 2.87
C ILE A 129 -12.73 -10.19 3.26
N ILE A 130 -13.64 -9.40 3.83
CA ILE A 130 -14.94 -9.89 4.32
C ILE A 130 -16.13 -9.46 3.46
N ALA A 131 -15.95 -8.43 2.62
CA ALA A 131 -16.95 -7.97 1.67
C ALA A 131 -16.30 -7.26 0.49
N VAL A 132 -17.04 -7.19 -0.61
CA VAL A 132 -16.59 -6.62 -1.89
C VAL A 132 -17.68 -5.77 -2.54
N THR A 133 -17.41 -5.22 -3.72
CA THR A 133 -18.44 -4.59 -4.55
C THR A 133 -19.18 -5.59 -5.43
N LYS A 134 -20.33 -5.17 -5.97
CA LYS A 134 -21.11 -5.98 -6.90
C LYS A 134 -20.30 -6.38 -8.14
N GLY A 135 -19.43 -5.51 -8.62
CA GLY A 135 -18.56 -5.79 -9.78
C GLY A 135 -17.61 -6.99 -9.56
N ILE A 136 -17.18 -7.23 -8.32
CA ILE A 136 -16.37 -8.40 -7.95
C ILE A 136 -17.25 -9.63 -7.77
N LYS A 137 -18.41 -9.44 -7.11
CA LYS A 137 -19.40 -10.50 -6.90
C LYS A 137 -19.88 -11.13 -8.20
N ASP A 138 -20.07 -10.34 -9.24
CA ASP A 138 -20.57 -10.77 -10.55
C ASP A 138 -19.49 -11.38 -11.47
N GLN A 139 -18.24 -11.51 -10.99
CA GLN A 139 -17.11 -12.06 -11.78
C GLN A 139 -16.49 -13.32 -11.16
N PRO A 140 -17.26 -14.42 -11.01
CA PRO A 140 -16.79 -15.62 -10.30
C PRO A 140 -15.65 -16.37 -11.01
N VAL A 141 -15.48 -16.20 -12.32
CA VAL A 141 -14.35 -16.82 -13.04
C VAL A 141 -13.04 -16.12 -12.70
N PHE A 142 -13.05 -14.79 -12.64
CA PHE A 142 -11.85 -14.02 -12.35
C PHE A 142 -11.60 -13.94 -10.84
N PHE A 143 -12.64 -13.83 -10.02
CA PHE A 143 -12.58 -13.77 -8.56
C PHE A 143 -13.30 -14.96 -7.90
N PRO A 144 -12.77 -16.20 -8.00
CA PRO A 144 -13.48 -17.40 -7.55
C PRO A 144 -13.72 -17.47 -6.03
N GLU A 145 -12.90 -16.78 -5.25
CA GLU A 145 -13.02 -16.69 -3.78
C GLU A 145 -13.82 -15.45 -3.39
N LEU A 146 -13.33 -14.27 -3.78
CA LEU A 146 -13.93 -12.99 -3.40
C LEU A 146 -15.37 -12.81 -3.90
N SER A 147 -15.76 -13.41 -5.04
CA SER A 147 -17.14 -13.32 -5.54
C SER A 147 -18.18 -13.98 -4.63
N LYS A 148 -17.76 -14.88 -3.74
CA LYS A 148 -18.64 -15.55 -2.78
C LYS A 148 -19.00 -14.65 -1.59
N LEU A 149 -18.21 -13.61 -1.34
CA LEU A 149 -18.41 -12.67 -0.24
C LEU A 149 -19.66 -11.80 -0.45
N PRO A 150 -20.26 -11.25 0.63
CA PRO A 150 -21.33 -10.28 0.50
C PRO A 150 -20.88 -9.03 -0.29
N SER A 151 -21.81 -8.46 -1.04
CA SER A 151 -21.63 -7.16 -1.70
C SER A 151 -22.07 -6.04 -0.77
N VAL A 152 -21.29 -4.96 -0.68
CA VAL A 152 -21.63 -3.76 0.11
C VAL A 152 -21.71 -2.47 -0.71
N ALA A 153 -21.43 -2.52 -2.00
CA ALA A 153 -21.59 -1.39 -2.91
C ALA A 153 -21.96 -1.89 -4.32
N SER A 154 -22.44 -0.99 -5.17
CA SER A 154 -22.65 -1.24 -6.60
C SER A 154 -21.32 -1.34 -7.35
N GLU A 155 -21.38 -1.50 -8.68
CA GLU A 155 -20.18 -1.54 -9.52
C GLU A 155 -19.35 -0.24 -9.38
N TYR A 156 -18.02 -0.36 -9.44
CA TYR A 156 -17.07 0.74 -9.24
C TYR A 156 -17.16 1.45 -7.87
N GLY A 157 -17.67 0.75 -6.84
CA GLY A 157 -17.75 1.32 -5.49
C GLY A 157 -18.85 2.36 -5.30
N LYS A 158 -19.78 2.48 -6.26
CA LYS A 158 -20.90 3.43 -6.18
C LYS A 158 -21.94 3.00 -5.16
N ASP A 159 -22.62 3.98 -4.58
CA ASP A 159 -23.72 3.80 -3.64
C ASP A 159 -23.40 2.78 -2.53
N PRO A 160 -22.37 3.03 -1.68
CA PRO A 160 -22.04 2.12 -0.59
C PRO A 160 -23.20 1.99 0.40
N ASP A 161 -23.50 0.75 0.80
CA ASP A 161 -24.44 0.42 1.87
C ASP A 161 -23.72 0.55 3.22
N TYR A 162 -23.64 1.78 3.73
CA TYR A 162 -22.94 2.08 4.98
C TYR A 162 -23.50 1.32 6.18
N GLU A 163 -24.82 1.09 6.25
CA GLU A 163 -25.43 0.32 7.33
C GLU A 163 -24.90 -1.12 7.33
N LYS A 164 -24.83 -1.74 6.16
CA LYS A 164 -24.27 -3.09 6.02
C LYS A 164 -22.77 -3.13 6.29
N ILE A 165 -22.02 -2.12 5.87
CA ILE A 165 -20.58 -2.01 6.18
C ILE A 165 -20.38 -1.95 7.71
N LEU A 166 -21.11 -1.09 8.40
CA LEU A 166 -21.02 -0.96 9.87
C LEU A 166 -21.43 -2.24 10.61
N GLN A 167 -22.43 -2.97 10.10
CA GLN A 167 -22.83 -4.27 10.66
C GLN A 167 -21.73 -5.33 10.57
N LEU A 168 -20.91 -5.29 9.51
CA LEU A 168 -19.78 -6.20 9.32
C LEU A 168 -18.59 -5.87 10.22
N LYS A 169 -18.52 -4.65 10.77
CA LYS A 169 -17.44 -4.15 11.64
C LYS A 169 -16.02 -4.39 11.08
N PRO A 170 -15.74 -3.97 9.84
CA PRO A 170 -14.39 -4.06 9.30
C PRO A 170 -13.42 -3.17 10.08
N SER A 171 -12.14 -3.55 10.15
CA SER A 171 -11.09 -2.67 10.65
C SER A 171 -10.60 -1.68 9.58
N LEU A 172 -10.77 -2.02 8.30
CA LEU A 172 -10.30 -1.22 7.17
C LEU A 172 -11.31 -1.23 6.01
N TYR A 173 -11.58 -0.05 5.44
CA TYR A 173 -12.33 0.12 4.19
C TYR A 173 -11.44 0.82 3.16
N LEU A 174 -11.04 0.10 2.12
CA LEU A 174 -10.27 0.65 1.02
C LEU A 174 -11.21 1.36 0.04
N THR A 175 -10.93 2.63 -0.30
CA THR A 175 -11.77 3.44 -1.19
C THR A 175 -10.95 4.24 -2.20
N SER A 176 -11.60 4.76 -3.23
CA SER A 176 -11.02 5.72 -4.17
C SER A 176 -12.13 6.43 -4.97
N PRO A 177 -11.88 7.60 -5.59
CA PRO A 177 -12.81 8.19 -6.54
C PRO A 177 -13.26 7.18 -7.61
N PRO A 178 -14.52 7.25 -8.10
CA PRO A 178 -15.49 8.33 -7.91
C PRO A 178 -16.32 8.21 -6.62
N ALA A 179 -16.08 7.24 -5.75
CA ALA A 179 -16.66 7.27 -4.40
C ALA A 179 -16.17 8.54 -3.70
N SER A 180 -17.07 9.27 -3.05
CA SER A 180 -16.66 10.45 -2.29
C SER A 180 -15.96 9.93 -1.03
N VAL A 181 -14.63 9.87 -1.05
CA VAL A 181 -13.79 9.53 0.11
C VAL A 181 -14.25 10.29 1.36
N SER A 182 -14.66 11.56 1.19
CA SER A 182 -15.21 12.37 2.28
C SER A 182 -16.56 11.88 2.81
N GLU A 183 -17.40 11.30 1.95
CA GLU A 183 -18.67 10.69 2.33
C GLU A 183 -18.47 9.34 3.02
N ASP A 184 -17.54 8.51 2.53
CA ASP A 184 -17.16 7.26 3.19
C ASP A 184 -16.66 7.55 4.60
N LYS A 185 -15.71 8.48 4.75
CA LYS A 185 -15.17 8.91 6.06
C LYS A 185 -16.27 9.44 6.98
N LYS A 186 -17.21 10.22 6.44
CA LYS A 186 -18.34 10.77 7.21
C LYS A 186 -19.28 9.69 7.73
N ASN A 187 -19.58 8.67 6.92
CA ASN A 187 -20.55 7.63 7.26
C ASN A 187 -19.93 6.42 7.98
N LEU A 188 -18.60 6.29 7.95
CA LEU A 188 -17.85 5.22 8.60
C LEU A 188 -16.85 5.76 9.65
N PRO A 189 -17.30 6.54 10.66
CA PRO A 189 -16.40 7.27 11.56
C PRO A 189 -15.54 6.37 12.49
N GLU A 190 -15.93 5.11 12.66
CA GLU A 190 -15.22 4.13 13.50
C GLU A 190 -14.40 3.11 12.68
N VAL A 191 -14.38 3.25 11.35
CA VAL A 191 -13.62 2.37 10.44
C VAL A 191 -12.46 3.18 9.87
N ALA A 192 -11.27 2.59 9.78
CA ALA A 192 -10.18 3.20 9.03
C ALA A 192 -10.56 3.22 7.54
N VAL A 193 -10.86 4.40 7.00
CA VAL A 193 -11.17 4.59 5.57
C VAL A 193 -9.91 5.08 4.86
N LEU A 194 -9.30 4.22 4.06
CA LEU A 194 -8.03 4.49 3.39
C LEU A 194 -8.26 4.67 1.89
N SER A 195 -7.95 5.88 1.38
CA SER A 195 -8.02 6.16 -0.06
C SER A 195 -6.76 5.69 -0.79
N LEU A 196 -6.87 4.70 -1.68
CA LEU A 196 -5.77 4.26 -2.55
C LEU A 196 -6.21 4.13 -4.02
N ARG A 197 -5.72 5.01 -4.89
CA ARG A 197 -6.03 5.05 -6.33
C ARG A 197 -5.19 4.03 -7.10
N LEU A 198 -5.44 2.74 -6.85
CA LEU A 198 -4.71 1.62 -7.47
C LEU A 198 -5.03 1.40 -8.95
N TYR A 199 -5.98 2.14 -9.51
CA TYR A 199 -6.22 2.22 -10.96
C TYR A 199 -5.29 3.22 -11.67
N GLU A 200 -4.60 4.11 -10.93
CA GLU A 200 -3.67 5.09 -11.51
C GLU A 200 -2.26 4.48 -11.64
N PRO A 201 -1.64 4.50 -12.84
CA PRO A 201 -0.29 3.98 -13.01
C PRO A 201 0.77 4.75 -12.23
N ALA A 202 0.66 6.08 -12.17
CA ALA A 202 1.60 6.92 -11.44
C ALA A 202 1.41 6.73 -9.93
N GLY A 203 2.47 6.35 -9.21
CA GLY A 203 2.42 6.04 -7.78
C GLY A 203 1.82 4.66 -7.45
N PHE A 204 1.60 3.79 -8.45
CA PHE A 204 1.06 2.45 -8.22
C PHE A 204 1.97 1.61 -7.31
N GLU A 205 3.28 1.66 -7.53
CA GLU A 205 4.28 0.92 -6.75
C GLU A 205 4.22 1.30 -5.27
N GLU A 206 4.24 2.60 -4.98
CA GLU A 206 4.10 3.17 -3.63
C GLU A 206 2.85 2.65 -2.90
N ARG A 207 1.70 2.63 -3.57
CA ARG A 207 0.44 2.15 -2.99
C ARG A 207 0.44 0.65 -2.75
N VAL A 208 1.09 -0.12 -3.61
CA VAL A 208 1.26 -1.57 -3.39
C VAL A 208 2.20 -1.85 -2.23
N LEU A 209 3.28 -1.07 -2.07
CA LEU A 209 4.14 -1.15 -0.90
C LEU A 209 3.38 -0.82 0.38
N LYS A 210 2.58 0.24 0.41
CA LYS A 210 1.67 0.54 1.53
C LYS A 210 0.79 -0.66 1.89
N LEU A 211 0.19 -1.34 0.91
CA LEU A 211 -0.59 -2.53 1.17
C LEU A 211 0.24 -3.66 1.79
N GLY A 212 1.52 -3.80 1.43
CA GLY A 212 2.44 -4.77 2.03
C GLY A 212 2.81 -4.49 3.49
N TYR A 213 2.76 -3.23 3.94
CA TYR A 213 2.87 -2.91 5.37
C TYR A 213 1.55 -3.13 6.12
N ILE A 214 0.41 -3.00 5.43
CA ILE A 214 -0.92 -3.11 6.03
C ILE A 214 -1.36 -4.58 6.23
N PHE A 215 -0.93 -5.50 5.36
CA PHE A 215 -1.40 -6.90 5.29
C PHE A 215 -0.27 -7.92 5.41
#